data_AF-A0A536A7U4-F1
#
_entry.id   AF-A0A536A7U4-F1
#
_cell.length_a   1.000
_cell.length_b   1.000
_cell.length_c   1.000
_cell.angle_alpha   90.00
_cell.angle_beta   90.00
_cell.angle_gamma   90.00
#
_symmetry.space_group_name_H-M   'P 1'
#
loop_
_entity.id
_entity.type
_entity.pdbx_description
1 polymer ?
#
loop_
_entity_poly.entity_id
_entity_poly.type
_entity_poly.pdbx_seq_one_letter_code
_entity_poly.pdbx_strand_id
1 'polypeptide(L)'
;MSRMGKAARFFAAGFDTAAIGVLAYNETGGRFAATFSEYVLWGSVLAAAVCTVIILIDTLAPLAWIGIGYILFGGLLAQGSPHYGFVLLALALAPMVPRPRGSLSLGIAIAAASALVSRVAIPFAP
;
A
#
# COMPACT_ATOMS: atom_id res chain seq x y z
N MET A 1 22.26 1.07 10.48
CA MET A 1 20.96 1.70 10.82
C MET A 1 20.65 1.41 12.29
N SER A 2 20.36 2.43 13.11
CA SER A 2 20.07 2.23 14.54
C SER A 2 18.73 1.49 14.71
N ARG A 3 18.63 0.58 15.69
CA ARG A 3 17.40 -0.19 15.96
C ARG A 3 16.19 0.71 16.25
N MET A 4 16.42 1.87 16.88
CA MET A 4 15.38 2.88 17.17
C MET A 4 14.75 3.46 15.90
N GLY A 5 15.52 3.70 14.83
CA GLY A 5 14.96 4.20 13.56
C GLY A 5 14.06 3.18 12.86
N LYS A 6 14.32 1.88 13.06
CA LYS A 6 13.50 0.80 12.49
C LYS A 6 12.18 0.64 13.24
N ALA A 7 12.23 0.67 14.57
CA ALA A 7 11.04 0.60 15.41
C ALA A 7 10.09 1.79 15.17
N ALA A 8 10.63 3.02 15.09
CA ALA A 8 9.81 4.21 14.83
C ALA A 8 9.07 4.12 13.47
N ARG A 9 9.74 3.64 12.43
CA ARG A 9 9.12 3.41 11.10
C ARG A 9 8.07 2.31 11.12
N PHE A 10 8.31 1.24 11.88
CA PHE A 10 7.34 0.17 12.06
C PHE A 10 6.07 0.67 12.75
N PHE A 11 6.19 1.41 13.86
CA PHE A 11 5.03 1.96 14.55
C PHE A 11 4.27 2.99 13.71
N ALA A 12 4.98 3.86 12.99
CA ALA A 12 4.35 4.81 12.09
C ALA A 12 3.62 4.12 10.93
N ALA A 13 4.26 3.14 10.28
CA ALA A 13 3.62 2.34 9.23
C ALA A 13 2.46 1.48 9.76
N GLY A 14 2.53 1.02 11.01
CA GLY A 14 1.44 0.29 11.66
C GLY A 14 0.25 1.19 11.94
N PHE A 15 0.49 2.43 12.36
CA PHE A 15 -0.54 3.45 12.49
C PHE A 15 -1.18 3.78 11.14
N ASP A 16 -0.37 3.97 10.10
CA ASP A 16 -0.83 4.21 8.73
C ASP A 16 -1.70 3.04 8.21
N THR A 17 -1.31 1.80 8.48
CA THR A 17 -2.12 0.61 8.17
C THR A 17 -3.46 0.62 8.91
N ALA A 18 -3.48 0.99 10.19
CA ALA A 18 -4.71 1.12 10.96
C ALA A 18 -5.61 2.23 10.40
N ALA A 19 -5.02 3.37 10.00
CA ALA A 19 -5.74 4.48 9.38
C ALA A 19 -6.34 4.09 8.02
N ILE A 20 -5.60 3.36 7.17
CA ILE A 20 -6.12 2.78 5.93
C ILE A 20 -7.28 1.82 6.22
N GLY A 21 -7.17 0.99 7.26
CA GLY A 21 -8.23 0.09 7.71
C GLY A 21 -9.51 0.81 8.11
N VAL A 22 -9.41 1.92 8.85
CA VAL A 22 -10.56 2.74 9.24
C VAL A 22 -11.17 3.45 8.03
N LEU A 23 -10.35 3.94 7.10
CA LEU A 23 -10.82 4.54 5.86
C LEU A 23 -11.57 3.52 4.99
N ALA A 24 -11.00 2.32 4.82
CA ALA A 24 -11.67 1.22 4.12
C ALA A 24 -13.00 0.88 4.80
N TYR A 25 -13.03 0.73 6.12
CA TYR A 25 -14.26 0.44 6.86
C TYR A 25 -15.34 1.52 6.67
N ASN A 26 -14.96 2.80 6.71
CA ASN A 26 -15.90 3.90 6.49
C ASN A 26 -16.41 3.98 5.05
N GLU A 27 -15.54 3.76 4.06
CA GLU A 27 -15.93 3.81 2.64
C GLU A 27 -16.74 2.59 2.20
N THR A 28 -16.49 1.41 2.79
CA THR A 28 -17.29 0.21 2.50
C THR A 28 -18.48 0.01 3.45
N GLY A 29 -18.64 0.87 4.46
CA GLY A 29 -19.65 0.72 5.51
C GLY A 29 -19.49 -0.60 6.30
N GLY A 30 -18.27 -1.11 6.41
CA GLY A 30 -17.94 -2.39 7.03
C GLY A 30 -18.24 -3.62 6.17
N ARG A 31 -18.68 -3.44 4.91
CA ARG A 31 -18.88 -4.54 3.96
C ARG A 31 -17.55 -4.98 3.39
N PHE A 32 -17.40 -6.29 3.22
CA PHE A 32 -16.23 -6.92 2.65
C PHE A 32 -16.66 -7.66 1.38
N ALA A 33 -16.01 -7.35 0.25
CA ALA A 33 -16.15 -8.06 -1.01
C ALA A 33 -17.56 -8.09 -1.65
N ALA A 34 -18.42 -7.09 -1.41
CA ALA A 34 -19.70 -7.01 -2.11
C ALA A 34 -19.58 -6.37 -3.51
N THR A 35 -18.55 -5.55 -3.72
CA THR A 35 -18.22 -4.96 -5.03
C THR A 35 -16.72 -4.97 -5.28
N PHE A 36 -16.33 -4.87 -6.55
CA PHE A 36 -14.93 -4.83 -6.99
C PHE A 36 -14.13 -3.74 -6.28
N SER A 37 -14.73 -2.58 -6.03
CA SER A 37 -14.08 -1.46 -5.33
C SER A 37 -13.79 -1.81 -3.86
N GLU A 38 -14.73 -2.44 -3.15
CA GLU A 38 -14.52 -2.90 -1.77
C GLU A 38 -13.37 -3.91 -1.67
N TYR A 39 -13.25 -4.82 -2.64
CA TYR A 39 -12.15 -5.80 -2.68
C TYR A 39 -10.78 -5.12 -2.80
N VAL A 40 -10.69 -4.07 -3.62
CA VAL A 40 -9.46 -3.29 -3.83
C VAL A 40 -9.13 -2.42 -2.60
N LEU A 41 -10.12 -1.84 -1.94
CA LEU A 41 -9.94 -1.05 -0.71
C LEU A 41 -9.39 -1.91 0.43
N TRP A 42 -9.99 -3.08 0.67
CA TRP A 42 -9.49 -4.04 1.66
C TRP A 42 -8.15 -4.67 1.27
N GLY A 43 -7.92 -4.92 -0.01
CA GLY A 43 -6.61 -5.34 -0.52
C GLY A 43 -5.52 -4.30 -0.22
N SER A 44 -5.85 -3.01 -0.24
CA SER A 44 -4.92 -1.92 0.09
C SER A 44 -4.55 -1.91 1.57
N VAL A 45 -5.50 -2.23 2.47
CA VAL A 45 -5.21 -2.46 3.90
C VAL A 45 -4.20 -3.60 4.07
N LEU A 46 -4.42 -4.71 3.36
CA LEU A 46 -3.55 -5.87 3.44
C LEU A 46 -2.15 -5.57 2.87
N ALA A 47 -2.07 -4.82 1.78
CA ALA A 47 -0.81 -4.34 1.22
C ALA A 47 -0.06 -3.42 2.19
N ALA A 48 -0.76 -2.55 2.92
CA ALA A 48 -0.16 -1.69 3.94
C ALA A 48 0.38 -2.52 5.11
N ALA A 49 -0.39 -3.50 5.60
CA ALA A 49 0.06 -4.43 6.64
C ALA A 49 1.33 -5.19 6.22
N VAL A 50 1.38 -5.66 4.98
CA VAL A 50 2.57 -6.30 4.41
C VAL A 50 3.76 -5.34 4.38
N CYS A 51 3.56 -4.07 3.98
CA CYS A 51 4.61 -3.05 4.04
C CYS A 51 5.13 -2.83 5.46
N THR A 52 4.24 -2.76 6.46
CA THR A 52 4.61 -2.64 7.88
C THR A 52 5.49 -3.82 8.32
N VAL A 53 5.13 -5.05 7.95
CA VAL A 53 5.93 -6.24 8.30
C VAL A 53 7.29 -6.23 7.61
N ILE A 54 7.36 -5.80 6.35
CA ILE A 54 8.62 -5.77 5.58
C ILE A 54 9.63 -4.77 6.16
N ILE A 55 9.17 -3.70 6.82
CA ILE A 55 10.05 -2.77 7.54
C ILE A 55 10.90 -3.49 8.60
N LEU A 56 10.43 -4.61 9.17
CA LEU A 56 11.24 -5.40 10.10
C LEU A 56 12.26 -6.31 9.40
N ILE A 57 11.95 -6.77 8.19
CA ILE A 57 12.67 -7.85 7.50
C ILE A 57 13.80 -7.32 6.61
N ASP A 58 13.74 -6.06 6.13
CA ASP A 58 14.71 -5.37 5.24
C ASP A 58 15.03 -6.06 3.88
N THR A 59 15.09 -7.39 3.81
CA THR A 59 15.44 -8.17 2.61
C THR A 59 14.34 -8.23 1.57
N LEU A 60 13.11 -7.90 1.95
CA LEU A 60 11.92 -7.90 1.07
C LEU A 60 11.54 -6.52 0.55
N ALA A 61 12.49 -5.58 0.49
CA ALA A 61 12.27 -4.22 -0.02
C ALA A 61 11.42 -4.15 -1.30
N PRO A 62 11.64 -4.95 -2.36
CA PRO A 62 10.82 -4.89 -3.58
C PRO A 62 9.34 -5.19 -3.32
N LEU A 63 9.04 -6.10 -2.40
CA LEU A 63 7.67 -6.52 -2.10
C LEU A 63 6.84 -5.40 -1.47
N ALA A 64 7.49 -4.55 -0.66
CA ALA A 64 6.81 -3.40 -0.05
C ALA A 64 6.53 -2.29 -1.08
N TRP A 65 7.42 -2.09 -2.07
CA TRP A 65 7.14 -1.16 -3.17
C TRP A 65 6.04 -1.66 -4.10
N ILE A 66 5.92 -2.99 -4.29
CA ILE A 66 4.76 -3.59 -4.96
C ILE A 66 3.47 -3.26 -4.20
N GLY A 67 3.48 -3.40 -2.87
CA GLY A 67 2.37 -3.04 -1.99
C GLY A 67 1.98 -1.55 -2.09
N ILE A 68 2.95 -0.64 -2.09
CA ILE A 68 2.72 0.80 -2.29
C ILE A 68 2.02 1.07 -3.63
N GLY A 69 2.46 0.41 -4.72
CA GLY A 69 1.82 0.55 -6.02
C GLY A 69 0.39 -0.01 -6.07
N TYR A 70 0.10 -1.08 -5.31
CA TYR A 70 -1.27 -1.59 -5.16
C TYR A 70 -2.17 -0.58 -4.42
N ILE A 71 -1.66 0.06 -3.35
CA ILE A 71 -2.40 1.11 -2.62
C ILE A 71 -2.65 2.33 -3.51
N LEU A 72 -1.66 2.72 -4.33
CA LEU A 72 -1.81 3.79 -5.34
C LEU A 72 -2.88 3.42 -6.38
N PHE A 73 -2.92 2.16 -6.83
CA PHE A 73 -3.98 1.68 -7.69
C PHE A 73 -5.34 1.78 -7.00
N GLY A 74 -5.47 1.37 -5.74
CA GLY A 74 -6.70 1.52 -4.98
C GLY A 74 -7.17 2.97 -4.83
N GLY A 75 -6.24 3.91 -4.62
CA GLY A 75 -6.57 5.33 -4.47
C GLY A 75 -6.92 6.07 -5.78
N LEU A 76 -6.15 5.82 -6.85
CA LEU A 76 -6.22 6.60 -8.11
C LEU A 76 -6.96 5.88 -9.23
N LEU A 77 -7.10 4.56 -9.15
CA LEU A 77 -7.46 3.74 -10.30
C LEU A 77 -8.56 2.70 -9.98
N ALA A 78 -9.11 2.67 -8.77
CA ALA A 78 -10.30 1.89 -8.45
C ALA A 78 -11.59 2.58 -8.96
N GLN A 79 -12.68 1.81 -9.11
CA GLN A 79 -14.00 2.36 -9.43
C GLN A 79 -14.53 3.20 -8.25
N GLY A 80 -14.88 4.48 -8.49
CA GLY A 80 -15.22 5.45 -7.44
C GLY A 80 -14.11 6.46 -7.10
N SER A 81 -12.96 6.37 -7.78
CA SER A 81 -11.82 7.29 -7.66
C SER A 81 -12.22 8.76 -7.85
N PRO A 82 -11.56 9.72 -7.15
CA PRO A 82 -10.35 9.56 -6.34
C PRO A 82 -10.54 9.45 -4.81
N HIS A 83 -9.91 8.43 -4.22
CA HIS A 83 -9.80 8.24 -2.77
C HIS A 83 -8.49 8.84 -2.24
N TYR A 84 -8.49 10.17 -2.03
CA TYR A 84 -7.29 10.92 -1.64
C TYR A 84 -6.61 10.42 -0.36
N GLY A 85 -7.37 9.82 0.57
CA GLY A 85 -6.83 9.23 1.81
C GLY A 85 -5.80 8.13 1.54
N PHE A 86 -6.10 7.20 0.64
CA PHE A 86 -5.19 6.10 0.27
C PHE A 86 -3.93 6.60 -0.45
N VAL A 87 -4.07 7.65 -1.27
CA VAL A 87 -2.94 8.26 -1.99
C VAL A 87 -1.98 8.95 -1.01
N LEU A 88 -2.50 9.72 -0.05
CA LEU A 88 -1.69 10.37 0.98
C LEU A 88 -0.97 9.35 1.87
N LEU A 89 -1.65 8.25 2.20
CA LEU A 89 -1.07 7.16 2.99
C LEU A 89 -0.01 6.36 2.23
N ALA A 90 -0.19 6.11 0.92
CA ALA A 90 0.86 5.53 0.08
C ALA A 90 2.12 6.44 0.03
N LEU A 91 1.91 7.76 -0.05
CA LEU A 91 2.98 8.76 0.02
C LEU A 91 3.67 8.79 1.38
N ALA A 92 2.93 8.62 2.48
CA ALA A 92 3.46 8.55 3.84
C ALA A 92 4.31 7.28 4.06
N LEU A 93 3.91 6.15 3.46
CA LEU A 93 4.62 4.87 3.53
C LEU A 93 5.91 4.85 2.69
N ALA A 94 5.98 5.59 1.58
CA ALA A 94 7.13 5.60 0.67
C ALA A 94 8.50 5.90 1.32
N PRO A 95 8.66 6.91 2.21
CA PRO A 95 9.92 7.14 2.91
C PRO A 95 10.20 6.16 4.06
N MET A 96 9.18 5.43 4.53
CA MET A 96 9.30 4.48 5.66
C MET A 96 9.82 3.11 5.22
N VAL A 97 9.49 2.70 3.99
CA VAL A 97 9.83 1.39 3.43
C VAL A 97 11.31 1.33 2.99
N PRO A 98 12.00 0.20 3.20
CA PRO A 98 13.37 0.02 2.73
C PRO A 98 13.51 0.20 1.21
N ARG A 99 14.60 0.84 0.78
CA ARG A 99 14.85 1.16 -0.63
C ARG A 99 15.43 -0.06 -1.37
N PRO A 100 14.82 -0.52 -2.48
CA PRO A 100 15.35 -1.61 -3.27
C PRO A 100 16.72 -1.21 -3.84
N ARG A 101 17.76 -1.95 -3.46
CA ARG A 101 19.16 -1.71 -3.88
C ARG A 101 19.66 -0.28 -3.59
N GLY A 102 19.08 0.41 -2.60
CA GLY A 102 19.46 1.78 -2.24
C GLY A 102 18.94 2.88 -3.17
N SER A 103 18.19 2.55 -4.23
CA SER A 103 17.67 3.53 -5.20
C SER A 103 16.18 3.83 -5.00
N LEU A 104 15.84 5.12 -4.92
CA LEU A 104 14.46 5.62 -4.87
C LEU A 104 13.76 5.48 -6.22
N SER A 105 14.46 5.70 -7.33
CA SER A 105 13.87 5.60 -8.67
C SER A 105 13.44 4.18 -9.00
N LEU A 106 14.17 3.17 -8.53
CA LEU A 106 13.78 1.77 -8.65
C LEU A 106 12.51 1.46 -7.87
N GLY A 107 12.38 1.98 -6.65
CA GLY A 107 11.16 1.84 -5.86
C GLY A 107 9.95 2.44 -6.56
N ILE A 108 10.07 3.67 -7.04
CA ILE A 108 9.00 4.37 -7.77
C ILE A 108 8.64 3.63 -9.06
N ALA A 109 9.64 3.14 -9.80
CA ALA A 109 9.41 2.36 -11.02
C ALA A 109 8.65 1.06 -10.73
N ILE A 110 8.99 0.36 -9.64
CA ILE A 110 8.28 -0.85 -9.20
C ILE A 110 6.84 -0.52 -8.80
N ALA A 111 6.62 0.56 -8.03
CA ALA A 111 5.28 0.97 -7.63
C ALA A 111 4.42 1.41 -8.83
N ALA A 112 5.00 2.11 -9.81
CA ALA A 112 4.30 2.50 -11.02
C ALA A 112 3.97 1.28 -11.90
N ALA A 113 4.93 0.36 -12.06
CA ALA A 113 4.72 -0.87 -12.80
C ALA A 113 3.68 -1.76 -12.13
N SER A 114 3.72 -1.91 -10.80
CA SER A 114 2.72 -2.71 -10.09
C SER A 114 1.33 -2.07 -10.12
N ALA A 115 1.22 -0.75 -10.01
CA ALA A 115 -0.06 -0.04 -10.15
C ALA A 115 -0.69 -0.27 -11.55
N LEU A 116 0.13 -0.23 -12.60
CA LEU A 116 -0.30 -0.53 -13.98
C LEU A 116 -0.67 -1.99 -14.15
N VAL A 117 0.14 -2.91 -13.65
CA VAL A 117 -0.16 -4.35 -13.68
C VAL A 117 -1.45 -4.66 -12.92
N SER A 118 -1.68 -4.04 -11.75
CA SER A 118 -2.92 -4.17 -11.00
C SER A 118 -4.12 -3.61 -11.76
N ARG A 119 -3.98 -2.45 -12.42
CA ARG A 119 -5.02 -1.90 -13.31
C ARG A 119 -5.40 -2.84 -14.44
N VAL A 120 -4.42 -3.54 -15.01
CA VAL A 120 -4.65 -4.45 -16.13
C VAL A 120 -5.13 -5.81 -15.65
N ALA A 121 -4.53 -6.38 -14.59
CA ALA A 121 -4.76 -7.76 -14.17
C ALA A 121 -6.04 -7.94 -13.34
N ILE A 122 -6.39 -6.99 -12.48
CA ILE A 122 -7.56 -7.11 -11.59
C ILE A 122 -8.90 -7.15 -12.38
N PRO A 123 -9.12 -6.42 -13.49
CA PRO A 123 -10.34 -6.60 -14.30
C PRO A 123 -10.42 -7.94 -15.05
N PHE A 124 -9.32 -8.71 -15.15
CA PHE A 124 -9.34 -10.08 -15.67
C PHE A 124 -9.39 -11.15 -14.56
N ALA A 125 -9.40 -10.74 -13.29
CA ALA A 125 -9.62 -11.66 -12.19
C ALA A 125 -11.12 -12.08 -12.19
N PRO A 126 -11.41 -13.39 -12.15
CA PRO A 126 -12.77 -13.93 -12.28
C PRO A 126 -13.68 -13.58 -11.10
#